data_AF-A0A8C1J5S8-F1
#
_entry.id   AF-A0A8C1J5S8-F1
#
_cell.length_a   1.000
_cell.length_b   1.000
_cell.length_c   1.000
_cell.angle_alpha   90.00
_cell.angle_beta   90.00
_cell.angle_gamma   90.00
#
_symmetry.space_group_name_H-M   'P 1'
#
loop_
_entity.id
_entity.type
_entity.pdbx_description
1 polymer ?
#
loop_
_entity_poly.entity_id
_entity_poly.type
_entity_poly.pdbx_seq_one_letter_code
_entity_poly.pdbx_strand_id
1 'polypeptide(L)'
;MRSLMCLLFLVICSVQMTSSCEAVISVDVEQSKCCVEFSNVKIPVKLVKYYYWTSSKCDRRAIVFQTIAGREFCVDPETPWVNGHIAKVDKRTTSPSTIKKKSVCVCYYEEIKH
;
A
#
# COMPACT_ATOMS: atom_id res chain seq x y z
N MET A 1 -28.78 37.81 14.98
CA MET A 1 -29.47 36.50 14.97
C MET A 1 -29.07 35.63 13.77
N ARG A 2 -29.20 36.07 12.51
CA ARG A 2 -28.84 35.25 11.31
C ARG A 2 -27.32 35.04 11.11
N SER A 3 -26.50 36.07 11.35
CA SER A 3 -25.02 35.97 11.26
C SER A 3 -24.41 35.05 12.33
N LEU A 4 -25.01 35.03 13.52
CA LEU A 4 -24.57 34.22 14.65
C LEU A 4 -24.86 32.73 14.43
N MET A 5 -25.95 32.40 13.71
CA MET A 5 -26.24 31.04 13.26
C MET A 5 -25.27 30.54 12.19
N CYS A 6 -24.79 31.41 11.29
CA CYS A 6 -23.79 31.06 10.28
C CYS A 6 -22.43 30.77 10.90
N LEU A 7 -22.01 31.58 11.88
CA LEU A 7 -20.75 31.37 12.60
C LEU A 7 -20.76 30.06 13.39
N LEU A 8 -21.88 29.72 14.05
CA LEU A 8 -22.01 28.46 14.76
C LEU A 8 -21.95 27.25 13.80
N PHE A 9 -22.59 27.33 12.63
CA PHE A 9 -22.53 26.27 11.61
C PHE A 9 -21.12 26.05 11.06
N LEU A 10 -20.36 27.12 10.80
CA LEU A 10 -18.98 27.02 10.32
C LEU A 10 -18.05 26.39 11.37
N VAL A 11 -18.22 26.75 12.65
CA VAL A 11 -17.43 26.17 13.76
C VAL A 11 -17.74 24.67 13.92
N ILE A 12 -19.00 24.26 13.79
CA ILE A 12 -19.39 22.84 13.88
C ILE A 12 -18.82 22.03 12.71
N CYS A 13 -18.78 22.61 11.51
CA CYS A 13 -18.23 21.97 10.31
C CYS A 13 -16.71 21.73 10.43
N SER A 14 -15.98 22.65 11.06
CA SER A 14 -14.54 22.52 11.34
C SER A 14 -14.24 21.39 12.34
N VAL A 15 -15.13 21.14 13.31
CA VAL A 15 -14.93 20.13 14.36
C VAL A 15 -15.25 18.71 13.86
N GLN A 16 -16.09 18.57 12.83
CA GLN A 16 -16.47 17.28 12.25
C GLN A 16 -15.45 16.73 11.23
N MET A 17 -14.40 17.50 10.92
CA MET A 17 -13.22 17.05 10.15
C MET A 17 -12.20 16.30 11.03
N THR A 18 -12.61 15.79 12.20
CA THR A 18 -11.91 14.66 12.83
C THR A 18 -12.64 13.38 12.44
N SER A 19 -12.41 12.97 11.18
CA SER A 19 -12.68 11.59 10.79
C SER A 19 -11.86 10.71 11.73
N SER A 20 -12.56 9.99 12.61
CA SER A 20 -12.04 8.88 13.38
C SER A 20 -11.56 7.81 12.40
N CYS A 21 -10.34 7.98 11.91
CA CYS A 21 -9.52 6.84 11.54
C CYS A 21 -9.10 6.25 12.88
N GLU A 22 -9.74 5.17 13.32
CA GLU A 22 -9.02 4.25 14.20
C GLU A 22 -7.77 3.86 13.42
N ALA A 23 -6.65 4.48 13.78
CA ALA A 23 -5.35 3.99 13.43
C ALA A 23 -5.23 2.65 14.17
N VAL A 24 -5.64 1.58 13.50
CA VAL A 24 -4.91 0.33 13.64
C VAL A 24 -3.46 0.74 13.52
N ILE A 25 -2.65 0.45 14.55
CA ILE A 25 -1.23 0.77 14.58
C ILE A 25 -0.57 -0.02 13.44
N SER A 26 -0.65 0.49 12.22
CA SER A 26 0.38 0.32 11.22
C SER A 26 1.30 1.50 11.45
N VAL A 27 2.36 1.26 12.20
CA VAL A 27 3.43 2.21 12.46
C VAL A 27 3.84 2.83 11.10
N ASP A 28 3.38 4.06 10.85
CA ASP A 28 3.87 4.92 9.79
C ASP A 28 5.15 5.55 10.33
N VAL A 29 6.19 4.74 10.32
CA VAL A 29 7.54 5.26 10.11
C VAL A 29 7.72 5.22 8.59
N GLU A 30 8.68 5.95 8.07
CA GLU A 30 9.40 5.61 6.84
C GLU A 30 10.07 4.19 6.95
N GLN A 31 9.32 3.19 7.44
CA GLN A 31 9.67 1.81 7.66
C GLN A 31 9.46 1.14 6.32
N SER A 32 10.54 1.07 5.55
CA SER A 32 10.63 0.06 4.51
C SER A 32 10.11 -1.27 5.05
N LYS A 33 9.02 -1.79 4.48
CA LYS A 33 8.50 -3.12 4.81
C LYS A 33 9.60 -4.14 4.47
N CYS A 34 10.32 -4.58 5.50
CA CYS A 34 11.36 -5.58 5.39
C CYS A 34 10.83 -6.93 5.85
N CYS A 35 11.33 -7.99 5.23
CA CYS A 35 11.01 -9.36 5.62
C CYS A 35 12.00 -9.83 6.70
N VAL A 36 11.47 -10.22 7.87
CA VAL A 36 12.27 -10.82 8.94
C VAL A 36 12.48 -12.31 8.69
N GLU A 37 11.45 -12.98 8.16
CA GLU A 37 11.46 -14.41 7.87
C GLU A 37 10.83 -14.69 6.50
N PHE A 38 11.25 -15.82 5.91
CA PHE A 38 10.70 -16.31 4.65
C PHE A 38 9.68 -17.42 4.89
N SER A 39 8.60 -17.39 4.13
CA SER A 39 7.62 -18.46 4.08
C SER A 39 8.21 -19.68 3.38
N ASN A 40 8.37 -20.76 4.12
CA ASN A 40 8.72 -22.08 3.58
C ASN A 40 7.55 -22.76 2.83
N VAL A 41 6.34 -22.20 2.91
CA VAL A 41 5.15 -22.75 2.26
C VAL A 41 5.12 -22.33 0.80
N LYS A 42 5.02 -23.31 -0.10
CA LYS A 42 4.81 -23.07 -1.53
C LYS A 42 3.39 -22.57 -1.79
N ILE A 43 3.26 -21.28 -2.06
CA ILE A 43 1.97 -20.65 -2.34
C ILE A 43 1.49 -21.07 -3.73
N PRO A 44 0.24 -21.52 -3.92
CA PRO A 44 -0.30 -21.78 -5.26
C PRO A 44 -0.33 -20.50 -6.11
N VAL A 45 0.28 -20.53 -7.30
CA VAL A 45 0.37 -19.35 -8.20
C VAL A 45 -0.99 -18.76 -8.58
N LYS A 46 -2.05 -19.57 -8.59
CA LYS A 46 -3.43 -19.12 -8.84
C LYS A 46 -3.94 -18.15 -7.78
N LEU A 47 -3.42 -18.25 -6.55
CA LEU A 47 -3.80 -17.40 -5.43
C LEU A 47 -2.97 -16.12 -5.36
N VAL A 48 -1.83 -16.05 -6.06
CA VAL A 48 -0.98 -14.86 -6.12
C VAL A 48 -1.65 -13.84 -7.03
N LYS A 49 -2.03 -12.69 -6.46
CA LYS A 49 -2.64 -11.56 -7.19
C LYS A 49 -1.55 -10.73 -7.88
N TYR A 50 -0.54 -10.34 -7.13
CA TYR A 50 0.66 -9.66 -7.63
C TYR A 50 1.83 -9.91 -6.67
N TYR A 51 2.99 -9.43 -7.06
CA TYR A 51 4.21 -9.49 -6.26
C TYR A 51 4.92 -8.15 -6.29
N TYR A 52 5.78 -7.91 -5.30
CA TYR A 52 6.67 -6.76 -5.27
C TYR A 52 7.96 -7.10 -4.53
N TRP A 53 9.01 -6.32 -4.79
CA TRP A 53 10.26 -6.42 -4.06
C TRP A 53 10.22 -5.57 -2.80
N THR A 54 10.83 -6.06 -1.73
CA THR A 54 11.11 -5.22 -0.56
C THR A 54 12.07 -4.09 -0.93
N SER A 55 12.09 -3.04 -0.11
CA SER A 55 13.01 -1.91 -0.29
C SER A 55 14.47 -2.38 -0.32
N SER A 56 15.30 -1.67 -1.07
CA SER A 56 16.76 -1.86 -1.04
C SER A 56 17.39 -1.45 0.30
N LYS A 57 16.66 -0.73 1.16
CA LYS A 57 17.08 -0.40 2.53
C LYS A 57 17.07 -1.63 3.47
N CYS A 58 16.45 -2.74 3.06
CA CYS A 58 16.39 -3.95 3.87
C CYS A 58 17.68 -4.76 3.73
N ASP A 59 18.22 -5.25 4.85
CA ASP A 59 19.42 -6.11 4.87
C ASP A 59 19.24 -7.36 4.02
N ARG A 60 18.02 -7.91 4.00
CA ARG A 60 17.63 -9.03 3.16
C ARG A 60 16.57 -8.59 2.16
N ARG A 61 16.95 -8.62 0.88
CA ARG A 61 16.05 -8.34 -0.22
C ARG A 61 15.16 -9.54 -0.48
N ALA A 62 13.85 -9.33 -0.49
CA ALA A 62 12.85 -10.38 -0.56
C ALA A 62 11.79 -10.06 -1.63
N ILE A 63 11.11 -11.10 -2.09
CA ILE A 63 9.89 -10.95 -2.89
C ILE A 63 8.70 -11.16 -1.97
N VAL A 64 7.75 -10.23 -2.00
CA VAL A 64 6.50 -10.34 -1.28
C VAL A 64 5.41 -10.74 -2.27
N PHE A 65 4.80 -11.91 -2.05
CA PHE A 65 3.59 -12.31 -2.75
C PHE A 65 2.35 -11.82 -2.01
N GLN A 66 1.54 -11.00 -2.68
CA GLN A 66 0.21 -10.68 -2.19
C GLN A 66 -0.81 -11.61 -2.83
N THR A 67 -1.56 -12.31 -1.99
CA THR A 67 -2.63 -13.20 -2.42
C THR A 67 -3.93 -12.46 -2.69
N ILE A 68 -4.85 -13.10 -3.41
CA ILE A 68 -6.21 -12.55 -3.66
C ILE A 68 -6.96 -12.28 -2.34
N ALA A 69 -6.68 -13.07 -1.30
CA ALA A 69 -7.21 -12.89 0.04
C ALA A 69 -6.57 -11.72 0.82
N GLY A 70 -5.66 -10.96 0.20
CA GLY A 70 -4.97 -9.82 0.83
C GLY A 70 -3.81 -10.21 1.76
N ARG A 71 -3.51 -11.50 1.92
CA ARG A 71 -2.37 -11.96 2.73
C ARG A 71 -1.07 -11.77 1.99
N GLU A 72 -0.05 -11.27 2.68
CA GLU A 72 1.29 -11.05 2.18
C GLU A 72 2.22 -12.16 2.69
N PHE A 73 3.07 -12.69 1.80
CA PHE A 73 4.06 -13.70 2.14
C PHE A 73 5.42 -13.26 1.64
N CYS A 74 6.37 -13.14 2.57
CA CYS A 74 7.78 -12.98 2.26
C CYS A 74 8.33 -14.29 1.70
N VAL A 75 8.98 -14.24 0.55
CA VAL A 75 9.58 -15.40 -0.09
C VAL A 75 11.01 -15.09 -0.50
N ASP A 76 11.87 -16.07 -0.31
CA ASP A 76 13.27 -16.00 -0.68
C ASP A 76 13.41 -16.05 -2.21
N PRO A 77 14.06 -15.05 -2.86
CA PRO A 77 14.27 -15.04 -4.30
C PRO A 77 15.09 -16.23 -4.83
N GLU A 78 15.89 -16.87 -3.99
CA GLU A 78 16.72 -18.02 -4.37
C GLU A 78 15.91 -19.33 -4.42
N THR A 79 14.67 -19.32 -3.93
CA THR A 79 13.84 -20.51 -3.91
C THR A 79 13.43 -20.92 -5.34
N PRO A 80 13.68 -22.17 -5.79
CA PRO A 80 13.56 -22.56 -7.20
C PRO A 80 12.18 -22.33 -7.86
N TRP A 81 11.10 -22.40 -7.08
CA TRP A 81 9.74 -22.22 -7.62
C TRP A 81 9.33 -20.75 -7.80
N VAL A 82 10.04 -19.81 -7.17
CA VAL A 82 9.66 -18.39 -7.12
C VAL A 82 9.72 -17.75 -8.50
N ASN A 83 10.79 -17.99 -9.25
CA ASN A 83 10.96 -17.48 -10.61
C ASN A 83 9.84 -17.97 -11.55
N GLY A 84 9.41 -19.24 -11.40
CA GLY A 84 8.30 -19.80 -12.15
C GLY A 84 6.95 -19.15 -11.81
N HIS A 85 6.77 -18.72 -10.56
CA HIS A 85 5.57 -17.98 -10.14
C HIS A 85 5.58 -16.56 -10.66
N ILE A 86 6.71 -15.85 -10.57
CA ILE A 86 6.89 -14.51 -11.13
C ILE A 86 6.53 -14.52 -12.62
N ALA A 87 7.14 -15.41 -13.40
CA ALA A 87 6.88 -15.47 -14.84
C ALA A 87 5.40 -15.72 -15.18
N LYS A 88 4.70 -16.53 -14.36
CA LYS A 88 3.26 -16.76 -14.52
C LYS A 88 2.41 -15.57 -14.10
N VAL A 89 2.81 -14.86 -13.06
CA VAL A 89 2.15 -13.62 -12.63
C VAL A 89 2.34 -12.54 -13.69
N ASP A 90 3.56 -12.34 -14.19
CA ASP A 90 3.87 -11.37 -15.23
C ASP A 90 3.04 -11.60 -16.49
N LYS A 91 2.92 -12.86 -16.95
CA LYS A 91 2.06 -13.21 -18.08
C LYS A 91 0.59 -12.83 -17.89
N ARG A 92 0.08 -12.82 -16.66
CA ARG A 92 -1.28 -12.33 -16.36
C ARG A 92 -1.34 -10.80 -16.42
N THR A 93 -0.32 -10.13 -15.88
CA THR A 93 -0.20 -8.67 -15.84
C THR A 93 0.16 -8.04 -17.20
N THR A 94 0.73 -8.80 -18.15
CA THR A 94 0.98 -8.32 -19.53
C THR A 94 -0.27 -8.30 -20.39
N SER A 95 -1.42 -8.77 -19.88
CA SER A 95 -2.71 -8.33 -20.39
C SER A 95 -2.93 -6.88 -19.95
N PRO A 96 -3.39 -5.95 -20.82
CA PRO A 96 -3.45 -4.51 -20.54
C PRO A 96 -4.45 -4.20 -19.42
N SER A 97 -4.04 -4.44 -18.19
CA SER A 97 -4.78 -4.19 -16.97
C SER A 97 -3.96 -3.19 -16.17
N THR A 98 -4.10 -1.94 -16.59
CA THR A 98 -3.89 -0.72 -15.80
C THR A 98 -3.12 -0.92 -14.49
N ILE A 99 -1.80 -0.73 -14.55
CA ILE A 99 -1.10 -0.08 -13.44
C ILE A 99 -1.79 1.29 -13.34
N LYS A 100 -2.87 1.38 -12.56
CA LYS A 100 -3.37 2.66 -12.08
C LYS A 100 -2.27 3.15 -11.14
N LYS A 101 -1.27 3.84 -11.71
CA LYS A 101 -0.51 4.82 -10.95
C LYS A 101 -1.58 5.71 -10.34
N LYS A 102 -1.88 5.52 -9.06
CA LYS A 102 -2.59 6.52 -8.28
C LYS A 102 -1.62 7.70 -8.22
N SER A 103 -1.71 8.57 -9.21
CA SER A 103 -1.29 9.95 -9.08
C SER A 103 -2.20 10.52 -8.00
N VAL A 104 -1.70 10.58 -6.76
CA VAL A 104 -2.31 11.44 -5.76
C VAL A 104 -2.05 12.85 -6.29
N CYS A 105 -3.08 13.51 -6.80
CA CYS A 105 -3.03 14.96 -6.95
C CYS A 105 -2.93 15.51 -5.54
N VAL A 106 -1.73 15.94 -5.15
CA VAL A 106 -1.55 16.71 -3.91
C VAL A 106 -2.15 18.08 -4.18
N CYS A 107 -3.45 18.24 -3.94
CA CYS A 107 -4.09 19.54 -3.88
C CYS A 107 -3.81 20.16 -2.52
N TYR A 108 -2.58 20.59 -2.26
CA TYR A 108 -2.27 21.62 -1.26
C TYR A 108 -0.79 21.99 -1.36
N TYR A 109 -0.49 23.28 -1.21
CA TYR A 109 0.81 23.97 -1.40
C TYR A 109 1.05 24.57 -2.80
N GLU A 110 0.38 25.68 -3.10
CA GLU A 110 1.05 27.00 -3.11
C GLU A 110 0.00 28.14 -3.17
N GLU A 111 -0.77 28.31 -2.10
CA GLU A 111 -1.19 29.67 -1.73
C GLU A 111 -0.20 30.12 -0.63
N ILE A 112 0.26 31.36 -0.71
CA ILE A 112 1.22 32.02 0.19
C ILE A 112 2.69 31.90 -0.24
N LYS A 113 3.04 32.64 -1.30
CA LYS A 113 4.26 33.45 -1.32
C LYS A 113 3.96 34.85 -1.85
N HIS A 114 3.84 35.76 -0.87
CA HIS A 114 4.08 37.20 -0.87
C HIS A 114 3.26 38.12 -1.78
#